data_AF-A0A8J5XAJ5-F1
#
_entry.id   AF-A0A8J5XAJ5-F1
#
_cell.length_a   1.000
_cell.length_b   1.000
_cell.length_c   1.000
_cell.angle_alpha   90.00
_cell.angle_beta   90.00
_cell.angle_gamma   90.00
#
_symmetry.space_group_name_H-M   'P 1'
#
loop_
_entity.id
_entity.type
_entity.pdbx_description
1 polymer ?
#
loop_
_entity_poly.entity_id
_entity_poly.type
_entity_poly.pdbx_seq_one_letter_code
_entity_poly.pdbx_strand_id
1 'polypeptide(L)'
;MHAPAHASATARLRALSPLSPPFKAPETSVRAARDDALRRTGGAPCAARAAPRAGAPDGAPDGARRGAARALLLRLLRDMASWAAAFVTIAAAVGTDAGEDLVDLVHSVWASCESLRLASTLQPSRRNDVLLPERMVHSAHDLFATSLAYFWCDVIWIAVQRARGRAPHLWLGRLAHHAVQTAANAPVLLSAGRQRRIMSAYLGLAYTAELSTIFLRLSRLLPRLRRRARLDGALLRWLDCQNRRALLATFVVFRLVNFPICGRLIARNRAELPRAVVRTHASFATLAYVLNVGWFVRLARRRGSQSAG
;
A
#
# COMPACT_ATOMS: atom_id res chain seq x y z
N MET A 1 64.66 3.80 15.69
CA MET A 1 63.88 2.54 15.81
C MET A 1 62.96 2.67 17.01
N HIS A 2 61.67 2.90 16.79
CA HIS A 2 60.54 2.42 17.61
C HIS A 2 59.25 2.91 16.95
N ALA A 3 58.51 1.96 16.40
CA ALA A 3 57.18 2.17 15.82
C ALA A 3 56.12 2.21 16.94
N PRO A 4 55.03 3.01 16.78
CA PRO A 4 53.95 3.04 17.74
C PRO A 4 53.01 1.84 17.56
N ALA A 5 52.61 1.23 18.67
CA ALA A 5 51.66 0.12 18.71
C ALA A 5 50.23 0.62 18.47
N HIS A 6 49.64 0.22 17.35
CA HIS A 6 48.21 0.31 17.09
C HIS A 6 47.45 -0.65 18.00
N ALA A 7 46.86 -0.13 19.08
CA ALA A 7 45.83 -0.84 19.84
C ALA A 7 44.52 -0.89 19.02
N SER A 8 44.12 -2.12 18.71
CA SER A 8 42.95 -2.50 17.93
C SER A 8 41.62 -2.00 18.53
N ALA A 9 40.85 -1.29 17.70
CA ALA A 9 39.47 -0.86 17.96
C ALA A 9 38.45 -2.02 18.06
N THR A 10 38.92 -3.27 17.96
CA THR A 10 38.05 -4.46 17.93
C THR A 10 37.72 -4.99 19.34
N ALA A 11 38.41 -4.52 20.38
CA ALA A 11 38.19 -4.98 21.77
C ALA A 11 37.05 -4.27 22.52
N ARG A 12 36.51 -3.14 22.02
CA ARG A 12 35.46 -2.37 22.72
C ARG A 12 34.02 -2.69 22.29
N LEU A 13 33.80 -3.58 21.33
CA LEU A 13 32.44 -3.94 20.85
C LEU A 13 31.88 -5.24 21.43
N ARG A 14 32.59 -5.92 22.35
CA ARG A 14 32.12 -7.15 23.00
C ARG A 14 31.56 -6.98 24.42
N ALA A 15 31.44 -5.76 24.93
CA ALA A 15 31.05 -5.51 26.33
C ALA A 15 29.63 -4.93 26.53
N LEU A 16 28.75 -4.96 25.52
CA LEU A 16 27.36 -4.51 25.66
C LEU A 16 26.38 -5.55 25.12
N SER A 17 26.23 -6.64 25.88
CA SER A 17 24.99 -7.41 25.95
C SER A 17 24.79 -7.87 27.38
N PRO A 18 23.75 -7.38 28.05
CA PRO A 18 22.99 -8.20 28.96
C PRO A 18 21.65 -8.54 28.31
N LEU A 19 21.36 -9.84 28.37
CA LEU A 19 20.08 -10.50 28.19
C LEU A 19 18.92 -9.65 28.74
N SER A 20 18.11 -9.05 27.85
CA SER A 20 16.72 -8.74 28.20
C SER A 20 15.92 -10.02 28.06
N PRO A 21 15.17 -10.48 29.08
CA PRO A 21 14.23 -11.56 28.90
C PRO A 21 13.17 -11.16 27.85
N PRO A 22 12.60 -12.12 27.11
CA PRO A 22 11.57 -11.83 26.12
C PRO A 22 10.41 -11.11 26.82
N PHE A 23 10.07 -9.92 26.32
CA PHE A 23 8.87 -9.19 26.73
C PHE A 23 7.65 -10.02 26.36
N LYS A 24 7.15 -10.82 27.31
CA LYS A 24 5.81 -11.42 27.24
C LYS A 24 4.82 -10.34 27.65
N ALA A 25 4.21 -9.69 26.67
CA ALA A 25 3.00 -8.92 26.93
C ALA A 25 1.95 -9.87 27.53
N PRO A 26 1.32 -9.53 28.67
CA PRO A 26 0.26 -10.38 29.22
C PRO A 26 -0.91 -10.42 28.24
N GLU A 27 -1.25 -11.61 27.72
CA GLU A 27 -2.39 -11.82 26.79
C GLU A 27 -3.72 -11.26 27.34
N THR A 28 -3.81 -11.11 28.66
CA THR A 28 -4.94 -10.49 29.36
C THR A 28 -5.06 -8.98 29.12
N SER A 29 -3.98 -8.25 28.85
CA SER A 29 -4.05 -6.78 28.66
C SER A 29 -4.55 -6.38 27.27
N VAL A 30 -4.23 -7.16 26.23
CA VAL A 30 -4.71 -6.90 24.87
C VAL A 30 -6.20 -7.27 24.72
N ARG A 31 -6.64 -8.36 25.36
CA ARG A 31 -8.05 -8.73 25.42
C ARG A 31 -8.87 -7.72 26.22
N ALA A 32 -8.37 -7.31 27.39
CA ALA A 32 -9.02 -6.29 28.21
C ALA A 32 -9.09 -4.93 27.50
N ALA A 33 -8.02 -4.49 26.82
CA ALA A 33 -8.03 -3.24 26.05
C ALA A 33 -8.99 -3.29 24.85
N ARG A 34 -9.14 -4.46 24.20
CA ARG A 34 -10.11 -4.67 23.13
C ARG A 34 -11.56 -4.66 23.65
N ASP A 35 -11.82 -5.32 24.77
CA ASP A 35 -13.15 -5.42 25.36
C ASP A 35 -13.59 -4.08 25.98
N ASP A 36 -12.64 -3.31 26.54
CA ASP A 36 -12.89 -1.98 27.07
C ASP A 36 -13.10 -0.94 25.95
N ALA A 37 -12.38 -1.07 24.82
CA ALA A 37 -12.66 -0.29 23.62
C ALA A 37 -14.06 -0.58 23.05
N LEU A 38 -14.48 -1.85 23.03
CA LEU A 38 -15.83 -2.25 22.58
C LEU A 38 -16.95 -1.77 23.52
N ARG A 39 -16.70 -1.72 24.84
CA ARG A 39 -17.66 -1.18 25.83
C ARG A 39 -17.76 0.35 25.75
N ARG A 40 -16.63 1.05 25.61
CA ARG A 40 -16.61 2.52 25.50
C ARG A 40 -17.23 3.04 24.20
N THR A 41 -17.23 2.26 23.13
CA THR A 41 -17.92 2.63 21.88
C THR A 41 -19.44 2.55 21.94
N GLY A 42 -20.04 2.15 23.07
CA GLY A 42 -21.49 2.17 23.25
C GLY A 42 -22.19 1.31 22.20
N GLY A 43 -22.33 0.02 22.50
CA GLY A 43 -23.16 -0.91 21.72
C GLY A 43 -24.65 -0.55 21.77
N ALA A 44 -25.02 0.65 21.30
CA ALA A 44 -26.22 0.75 20.51
C ALA A 44 -25.93 -0.11 19.27
N PRO A 45 -26.78 -1.10 18.92
CA PRO A 45 -26.73 -1.65 17.58
C PRO A 45 -26.85 -0.44 16.67
N CYS A 46 -25.74 -0.07 16.04
CA CYS A 46 -25.71 0.95 15.02
C CYS A 46 -26.71 0.39 14.01
N ALA A 47 -27.93 0.91 14.06
CA ALA A 47 -29.01 0.54 13.17
C ALA A 47 -28.34 0.65 11.83
N ALA A 48 -28.06 -0.51 11.24
CA ALA A 48 -27.25 -0.60 10.06
C ALA A 48 -28.04 0.21 9.07
N ARG A 49 -27.66 1.49 8.89
CA ARG A 49 -28.15 2.34 7.82
C ARG A 49 -27.89 1.45 6.64
N ALA A 50 -28.95 0.86 6.10
CA ALA A 50 -28.87 -0.20 5.14
C ALA A 50 -28.01 0.38 4.03
N ALA A 51 -26.73 0.04 4.05
CA ALA A 51 -25.80 0.50 3.06
C ALA A 51 -26.44 -0.03 1.78
N PRO A 52 -26.78 0.85 0.82
CA PRO A 52 -27.52 0.44 -0.36
C PRO A 52 -26.79 -0.78 -0.90
N ARG A 53 -27.48 -1.94 -0.93
CA ARG A 53 -26.90 -3.24 -1.30
C ARG A 53 -26.12 -3.02 -2.58
N ALA A 54 -24.81 -2.85 -2.45
CA ALA A 54 -23.97 -2.44 -3.55
C ALA A 54 -23.82 -3.67 -4.42
N GLY A 55 -24.53 -3.71 -5.54
CA GLY A 55 -24.66 -4.90 -6.37
C GLY A 55 -26.12 -5.23 -6.56
N ALA A 56 -26.77 -4.37 -7.33
CA ALA A 56 -28.04 -4.68 -7.95
C ALA A 56 -27.84 -6.01 -8.72
N PRO A 57 -28.63 -7.08 -8.46
CA PRO A 57 -28.48 -8.35 -9.17
C PRO A 57 -28.49 -8.15 -10.69
N ASP A 58 -27.95 -9.09 -11.46
CA ASP A 58 -28.15 -9.11 -12.90
C ASP A 58 -29.67 -9.14 -13.16
N GLY A 59 -30.24 -8.00 -13.56
CA GLY A 59 -31.69 -7.77 -13.63
C GLY A 59 -32.25 -6.69 -12.71
N ALA A 60 -31.43 -6.02 -11.91
CA ALA A 60 -31.92 -4.92 -11.09
C ALA A 60 -32.35 -3.71 -11.93
N PRO A 61 -33.39 -2.99 -11.51
CA PRO A 61 -33.89 -1.83 -12.25
C PRO A 61 -32.79 -0.79 -12.43
N ASP A 62 -32.75 -0.13 -13.58
CA ASP A 62 -31.74 0.87 -13.96
C ASP A 62 -31.51 1.94 -12.88
N GLY A 63 -32.56 2.28 -12.11
CA GLY A 63 -32.47 3.20 -10.98
C GLY A 63 -31.47 2.76 -9.90
N ALA A 64 -31.42 1.47 -9.57
CA ALA A 64 -30.49 0.94 -8.56
C ALA A 64 -29.03 1.02 -9.02
N ARG A 65 -28.77 0.75 -10.31
CA ARG A 65 -27.44 0.87 -10.91
C ARG A 65 -26.95 2.32 -10.92
N ARG A 66 -27.82 3.25 -11.34
CA ARG A 66 -27.53 4.70 -11.32
C ARG A 66 -27.26 5.21 -9.89
N GLY A 67 -28.05 4.73 -8.91
CA GLY A 67 -27.85 5.06 -7.50
C GLY A 67 -26.49 4.61 -6.96
N ALA A 68 -26.09 3.37 -7.24
CA ALA A 68 -24.80 2.83 -6.82
C ALA A 68 -23.61 3.57 -7.47
N ALA A 69 -23.68 3.86 -8.78
CA ALA A 69 -22.66 4.61 -9.48
C ALA A 69 -22.51 6.04 -8.93
N ARG A 70 -23.63 6.73 -8.69
CA ARG A 70 -23.63 8.06 -8.06
C ARG A 70 -23.02 8.03 -6.66
N ALA A 71 -23.36 7.03 -5.84
CA ALA A 71 -22.80 6.87 -4.50
C ALA A 71 -21.28 6.64 -4.54
N LEU A 72 -20.80 5.80 -5.46
CA LEU A 72 -19.37 5.57 -5.67
C LEU A 72 -18.66 6.87 -6.10
N LEU A 73 -19.21 7.61 -7.07
CA LEU A 73 -18.63 8.87 -7.53
C LEU A 73 -18.53 9.91 -6.40
N LEU A 74 -19.61 10.12 -5.65
CA LEU A 74 -19.62 11.06 -4.53
C LEU A 74 -18.58 10.68 -3.47
N ARG A 75 -18.44 9.39 -3.20
CA ARG A 75 -17.39 8.89 -2.31
C ARG A 75 -15.99 9.18 -2.84
N LEU A 76 -15.72 8.87 -4.11
CA LEU A 76 -14.41 9.13 -4.72
C LEU A 76 -14.05 10.62 -4.63
N LEU A 77 -15.00 11.52 -4.96
CA LEU A 77 -14.79 12.96 -4.87
C LEU A 77 -14.49 13.43 -3.44
N ARG A 78 -15.22 12.92 -2.45
CA ARG A 78 -14.97 13.22 -1.04
C ARG A 78 -13.58 12.76 -0.60
N ASP A 79 -13.22 11.51 -0.90
CA ASP A 79 -11.94 10.94 -0.50
C ASP A 79 -10.78 11.65 -1.23
N MET A 80 -10.97 12.07 -2.49
CA MET A 80 -10.02 12.92 -3.24
C MET A 80 -9.80 14.26 -2.55
N ALA A 81 -10.88 14.93 -2.11
CA ALA A 81 -10.77 16.19 -1.38
C ALA A 81 -10.00 16.02 -0.06
N SER A 82 -10.20 14.92 0.66
CA SER A 82 -9.45 14.60 1.87
C SER A 82 -7.95 14.41 1.60
N TRP A 83 -7.58 13.69 0.53
CA TRP A 83 -6.17 13.52 0.15
C TRP A 83 -5.53 14.82 -0.33
N ALA A 84 -6.26 15.64 -1.10
CA ALA A 84 -5.80 16.96 -1.50
C ALA A 84 -5.55 17.87 -0.30
N ALA A 85 -6.47 17.90 0.67
CA ALA A 85 -6.31 18.67 1.90
C ALA A 85 -5.09 18.18 2.71
N ALA A 86 -4.96 16.87 2.92
CA ALA A 86 -3.80 16.30 3.60
C ALA A 86 -2.47 16.68 2.92
N PHE A 87 -2.43 16.61 1.57
CA PHE A 87 -1.26 17.03 0.81
C PHE A 87 -0.95 18.52 0.98
N VAL A 88 -1.93 19.40 0.84
CA VAL A 88 -1.73 20.85 1.03
C VAL A 88 -1.20 21.14 2.43
N THR A 89 -1.80 20.55 3.48
CA THR A 89 -1.36 20.73 4.87
C THR A 89 0.07 20.25 5.09
N ILE A 90 0.42 19.05 4.62
CA ILE A 90 1.77 18.50 4.80
C ILE A 90 2.78 19.29 3.95
N ALA A 91 2.46 19.61 2.70
CA ALA A 91 3.32 20.37 1.81
C ALA A 91 3.61 21.78 2.34
N ALA A 92 2.63 22.43 2.99
CA ALA A 92 2.84 23.72 3.65
C ALA A 92 3.86 23.63 4.79
N ALA A 93 3.91 22.51 5.51
CA ALA A 93 4.83 22.32 6.63
C ALA A 93 6.25 21.91 6.21
N VAL A 94 6.39 21.03 5.20
CA VAL A 94 7.68 20.41 4.87
C VAL A 94 8.22 20.72 3.48
N GLY A 95 7.47 21.45 2.66
CA GLY A 95 7.71 21.70 1.25
C GLY A 95 7.08 20.62 0.35
N THR A 96 6.78 20.98 -0.90
CA THR A 96 6.04 20.12 -1.86
C THR A 96 6.69 18.74 -2.05
N ASP A 97 7.99 18.67 -2.30
CA ASP A 97 8.67 17.39 -2.58
C ASP A 97 8.64 16.42 -1.39
N ALA A 98 8.84 16.93 -0.18
CA ALA A 98 8.76 16.11 1.02
C ALA A 98 7.31 15.78 1.36
N GLY A 99 6.37 16.69 1.06
CA GLY A 99 4.95 16.48 1.25
C GLY A 99 4.40 15.36 0.37
N GLU A 100 4.82 15.27 -0.89
CA GLU A 100 4.47 14.16 -1.77
C GLU A 100 4.95 12.82 -1.18
N ASP A 101 6.23 12.72 -0.80
CA ASP A 101 6.75 11.46 -0.26
C ASP A 101 6.12 11.07 1.10
N LEU A 102 5.71 12.04 1.92
CA LEU A 102 5.02 11.78 3.19
C LEU A 102 3.57 11.35 3.00
N VAL A 103 2.82 12.01 2.11
CA VAL A 103 1.45 11.60 1.79
C VAL A 103 1.45 10.19 1.19
N ASP A 104 2.37 9.92 0.26
CA ASP A 104 2.52 8.60 -0.33
C ASP A 104 2.90 7.55 0.74
N LEU A 105 3.72 7.91 1.73
CA LEU A 105 4.05 7.04 2.87
C LEU A 105 2.83 6.76 3.74
N VAL A 106 2.03 7.77 4.08
CA VAL A 106 0.80 7.62 4.88
C VAL A 106 -0.20 6.70 4.17
N HIS A 107 -0.44 6.93 2.88
CA HIS A 107 -1.26 6.04 2.06
C HIS A 107 -0.73 4.62 2.06
N SER A 108 0.58 4.43 1.84
CA SER A 108 1.21 3.11 1.80
C SER A 108 1.07 2.35 3.12
N VAL A 109 1.24 3.03 4.26
CA VAL A 109 1.08 2.41 5.60
C VAL A 109 -0.37 1.98 5.80
N TRP A 110 -1.33 2.89 5.58
CA TRP A 110 -2.75 2.58 5.73
C TRP A 110 -3.19 1.43 4.80
N ALA A 111 -2.85 1.50 3.51
CA ALA A 111 -3.19 0.48 2.52
C ALA A 111 -2.54 -0.87 2.83
N SER A 112 -1.31 -0.87 3.37
CA SER A 112 -0.63 -2.08 3.83
C SER A 112 -1.35 -2.73 5.02
N CYS A 113 -1.74 -1.93 6.02
CA CYS A 113 -2.49 -2.44 7.17
C CYS A 113 -3.83 -3.05 6.77
N GLU A 114 -4.60 -2.34 5.93
CA GLU A 114 -5.88 -2.85 5.45
C GLU A 114 -5.73 -4.08 4.55
N SER A 115 -4.75 -4.10 3.65
CA SER A 115 -4.50 -5.27 2.79
C SER A 115 -4.04 -6.51 3.58
N LEU A 116 -3.17 -6.35 4.57
CA LEU A 116 -2.78 -7.44 5.48
C LEU A 116 -3.98 -7.94 6.30
N ARG A 117 -4.84 -7.03 6.76
CA ARG A 117 -6.09 -7.39 7.44
C ARG A 117 -6.99 -8.20 6.50
N LEU A 118 -7.19 -7.78 5.26
CA LEU A 118 -7.96 -8.55 4.27
C LEU A 118 -7.33 -9.91 3.97
N ALA A 119 -6.01 -9.94 3.72
CA ALA A 119 -5.26 -11.15 3.40
C ALA A 119 -5.35 -12.20 4.52
N SER A 120 -5.27 -11.78 5.79
CA SER A 120 -5.38 -12.67 6.95
C SER A 120 -6.79 -13.23 7.16
N THR A 121 -7.81 -12.66 6.52
CA THR A 121 -9.19 -13.18 6.56
C THR A 121 -9.57 -14.07 5.38
N LEU A 122 -8.67 -14.26 4.41
CA LEU A 122 -8.96 -15.11 3.25
C LEU A 122 -9.24 -16.55 3.69
N GLN A 123 -10.30 -17.11 3.13
CA GLN A 123 -10.72 -18.47 3.42
C GLN A 123 -10.39 -19.39 2.25
N PRO A 124 -9.92 -20.62 2.51
CA PRO A 124 -9.76 -21.63 1.47
C PRO A 124 -11.07 -21.86 0.71
N SER A 125 -10.97 -22.03 -0.60
CA SER A 125 -12.09 -22.34 -1.48
C SER A 125 -11.71 -23.47 -2.43
N ARG A 126 -12.50 -24.55 -2.47
CA ARG A 126 -12.26 -25.69 -3.36
C ARG A 126 -12.19 -25.29 -4.83
N ARG A 127 -12.94 -24.25 -5.23
CA ARG A 127 -13.05 -23.81 -6.63
C ARG A 127 -12.08 -22.68 -6.98
N ASN A 128 -11.79 -21.81 -6.02
CA ASN A 128 -11.14 -20.51 -6.29
C ASN A 128 -9.79 -20.33 -5.58
N ASP A 129 -9.27 -21.38 -4.94
CA ASP A 129 -8.16 -21.42 -3.96
C ASP A 129 -8.46 -20.63 -2.69
N VAL A 130 -8.75 -19.34 -2.84
CA VAL A 130 -9.03 -18.41 -1.75
C VAL A 130 -10.21 -17.51 -2.10
N LEU A 131 -11.00 -17.16 -1.11
CA LEU A 131 -12.11 -16.22 -1.23
C LEU A 131 -12.13 -15.26 -0.04
N LEU A 132 -12.56 -14.03 -0.31
CA LEU A 132 -12.83 -13.08 0.75
C LEU A 132 -14.18 -13.41 1.41
N PRO A 133 -14.26 -13.47 2.76
CA PRO A 133 -15.53 -13.61 3.47
C PRO A 133 -16.48 -12.46 3.15
N GLU A 134 -17.78 -12.72 3.07
CA GLU A 134 -18.80 -11.70 2.73
C GLU A 134 -18.70 -10.47 3.63
N ARG A 135 -18.53 -10.68 4.94
CA ARG A 135 -18.39 -9.61 5.94
C ARG A 135 -17.22 -8.66 5.69
N MET A 136 -16.21 -9.09 4.95
CA MET A 136 -15.00 -8.30 4.65
C MET A 136 -15.08 -7.56 3.31
N VAL A 137 -16.10 -7.84 2.50
CA VAL A 137 -16.24 -7.24 1.15
C VAL A 137 -16.39 -5.72 1.23
N HIS A 138 -17.14 -5.22 2.21
CA HIS A 138 -17.30 -3.79 2.41
C HIS A 138 -15.96 -3.11 2.72
N SER A 139 -15.20 -3.67 3.65
CA SER A 139 -13.85 -3.19 3.96
C SER A 139 -12.90 -3.22 2.77
N ALA A 140 -12.94 -4.28 1.95
CA ALA A 140 -12.12 -4.33 0.73
C ALA A 140 -12.53 -3.24 -0.26
N HIS A 141 -13.84 -3.05 -0.45
CA HIS A 141 -14.36 -1.98 -1.29
C HIS A 141 -13.96 -0.59 -0.76
N ASP A 142 -13.89 -0.43 0.57
CA ASP A 142 -13.42 0.80 1.18
C ASP A 142 -11.96 1.09 0.86
N LEU A 143 -11.09 0.09 1.05
CA LEU A 143 -9.67 0.18 0.70
C LEU A 143 -9.49 0.58 -0.77
N PHE A 144 -10.18 -0.09 -1.69
CA PHE A 144 -10.01 0.13 -3.12
C PHE A 144 -10.56 1.47 -3.59
N ALA A 145 -11.71 1.91 -3.06
CA ALA A 145 -12.29 3.21 -3.40
C ALA A 145 -11.42 4.36 -2.90
N THR A 146 -10.99 4.31 -1.63
CA THR A 146 -10.15 5.37 -1.05
C THR A 146 -8.75 5.40 -1.67
N SER A 147 -8.19 4.24 -2.06
CA SER A 147 -6.93 4.18 -2.81
C SER A 147 -7.07 4.72 -4.23
N LEU A 148 -8.17 4.39 -4.93
CA LEU A 148 -8.42 4.93 -6.28
C LEU A 148 -8.58 6.45 -6.24
N ALA A 149 -9.29 6.99 -5.25
CA ALA A 149 -9.42 8.42 -5.01
C ALA A 149 -8.05 9.08 -4.79
N TYR A 150 -7.18 8.48 -3.98
CA TYR A 150 -5.80 8.94 -3.79
C TYR A 150 -5.02 8.99 -5.11
N PHE A 151 -5.03 7.91 -5.91
CA PHE A 151 -4.31 7.86 -7.19
C PHE A 151 -4.84 8.91 -8.18
N TRP A 152 -6.15 9.10 -8.25
CA TRP A 152 -6.76 10.12 -9.12
C TRP A 152 -6.46 11.54 -8.66
N CYS A 153 -6.39 11.77 -7.35
CA CYS A 153 -5.92 13.05 -6.80
C CYS A 153 -4.50 13.36 -7.28
N ASP A 154 -3.59 12.38 -7.26
CA ASP A 154 -2.23 12.57 -7.76
C ASP A 154 -2.16 12.76 -9.29
N VAL A 155 -3.00 12.07 -10.07
CA VAL A 155 -3.12 12.31 -11.51
C VAL A 155 -3.52 13.76 -11.81
N ILE A 156 -4.51 14.29 -11.09
CA ILE A 156 -4.94 15.69 -11.24
C ILE A 156 -3.81 16.64 -10.83
N TRP A 157 -3.13 16.37 -9.72
CA TRP A 157 -1.98 17.16 -9.28
C TRP A 157 -0.88 17.19 -10.35
N ILE A 158 -0.51 16.04 -10.91
CA ILE A 158 0.46 15.94 -11.99
C ILE A 158 -0.02 16.76 -13.20
N ALA A 159 -1.27 16.60 -13.62
CA ALA A 159 -1.82 17.35 -14.75
C ALA A 159 -1.75 18.87 -14.54
N VAL A 160 -2.15 19.36 -13.36
CA VAL A 160 -2.09 20.79 -13.00
C VAL A 160 -0.65 21.30 -13.02
N GLN A 161 0.30 20.54 -12.47
CA GLN A 161 1.71 20.93 -12.46
C GLN A 161 2.29 20.96 -13.88
N ARG A 162 1.93 19.99 -14.74
CA ARG A 162 2.33 19.96 -16.15
C ARG A 162 1.75 21.15 -16.93
N ALA A 163 0.48 21.49 -16.70
CA ALA A 163 -0.16 22.67 -17.31
C ALA A 163 0.52 23.98 -16.88
N ARG A 164 1.12 24.03 -15.70
CA ARG A 164 1.94 25.15 -15.20
C ARG A 164 3.41 25.12 -15.65
N GLY A 165 3.76 24.26 -16.62
CA GLY A 165 5.13 24.12 -17.11
C GLY A 165 6.11 23.42 -16.14
N ARG A 166 5.62 22.85 -15.04
CA ARG A 166 6.44 22.12 -14.06
C ARG A 166 6.43 20.62 -14.37
N ALA A 167 7.45 19.89 -13.94
CA ALA A 167 7.53 18.44 -14.08
C ALA A 167 7.74 17.80 -12.70
N PRO A 168 6.67 17.30 -12.05
CA PRO A 168 6.81 16.61 -10.76
C PRO A 168 7.78 15.44 -10.86
N HIS A 169 8.46 15.14 -9.76
CA HIS A 169 9.46 14.07 -9.74
C HIS A 169 8.82 12.72 -10.12
N LEU A 170 9.40 12.02 -11.10
CA LEU A 170 8.94 10.71 -11.59
C LEU A 170 7.49 10.66 -12.11
N TRP A 171 6.91 11.79 -12.53
CA TRP A 171 5.51 11.88 -12.93
C TRP A 171 5.07 10.81 -13.94
N LEU A 172 5.87 10.49 -14.96
CA LEU A 172 5.56 9.43 -15.94
C LEU A 172 5.41 8.05 -15.27
N GLY A 173 6.35 7.71 -14.39
CA GLY A 173 6.31 6.44 -13.65
C GLY A 173 5.11 6.38 -12.71
N ARG A 174 4.72 7.51 -12.11
CA ARG A 174 3.53 7.63 -11.27
C ARG A 174 2.26 7.44 -12.10
N LEU A 175 2.12 8.11 -13.25
CA LEU A 175 0.97 7.93 -14.14
C LEU A 175 0.83 6.48 -14.63
N ALA A 176 1.93 5.84 -15.03
CA ALA A 176 1.91 4.43 -15.43
C ALA A 176 1.44 3.52 -14.27
N HIS A 177 1.92 3.78 -13.05
CA HIS A 177 1.47 3.08 -11.85
C HIS A 177 -0.03 3.30 -11.58
N HIS A 178 -0.51 4.55 -11.67
CA HIS A 178 -1.91 4.90 -11.43
C HIS A 178 -2.86 4.33 -12.47
N ALA A 179 -2.40 4.18 -13.72
CA ALA A 179 -3.14 3.49 -14.76
C ALA A 179 -3.34 2.01 -14.42
N VAL A 180 -2.28 1.33 -13.97
CA VAL A 180 -2.35 -0.06 -13.48
C VAL A 180 -3.31 -0.17 -12.29
N GLN A 181 -3.19 0.73 -11.32
CA GLN A 181 -4.07 0.75 -10.15
C GLN A 181 -5.53 1.00 -10.57
N THR A 182 -5.79 1.94 -11.46
CA THR A 182 -7.16 2.21 -11.95
C THR A 182 -7.75 0.99 -12.62
N ALA A 183 -6.99 0.34 -13.51
CA ALA A 183 -7.44 -0.85 -14.22
C ALA A 183 -7.67 -2.06 -13.31
N ALA A 184 -6.97 -2.15 -12.17
CA ALA A 184 -7.16 -3.19 -11.17
C ALA A 184 -8.34 -2.89 -10.23
N ASN A 185 -8.50 -1.64 -9.77
CA ASN A 185 -9.53 -1.27 -8.78
C ASN A 185 -10.92 -1.12 -9.43
N ALA A 186 -11.01 -0.51 -10.62
CA ALA A 186 -12.30 -0.18 -11.23
C ALA A 186 -13.20 -1.42 -11.44
N PRO A 187 -12.72 -2.56 -11.97
CA PRO A 187 -13.56 -3.75 -12.11
C PRO A 187 -14.09 -4.27 -10.78
N VAL A 188 -13.30 -4.18 -9.69
CA VAL A 188 -13.74 -4.62 -8.37
C VAL A 188 -14.86 -3.74 -7.82
N LEU A 189 -14.70 -2.42 -7.93
CA LEU A 189 -15.68 -1.43 -7.48
C LEU A 189 -17.01 -1.51 -8.25
N LEU A 190 -16.96 -1.87 -9.53
CA LEU A 190 -18.13 -1.96 -10.40
C LEU A 190 -18.80 -3.34 -10.41
N SER A 191 -18.09 -4.39 -9.97
CA SER A 191 -18.63 -5.75 -9.90
C SER A 191 -19.59 -5.97 -8.73
N ALA A 192 -20.36 -7.05 -8.76
CA ALA A 192 -21.29 -7.43 -7.70
C ALA A 192 -21.12 -8.89 -7.26
N GLY A 193 -21.71 -9.21 -6.10
CA GLY A 193 -21.85 -10.58 -5.60
C GLY A 193 -20.54 -11.37 -5.57
N ARG A 194 -20.57 -12.58 -6.13
CA ARG A 194 -19.45 -13.52 -6.11
C ARG A 194 -18.23 -13.00 -6.88
N GLN A 195 -18.42 -12.33 -8.01
CA GLN A 195 -17.33 -11.75 -8.78
C GLN A 195 -16.53 -10.76 -7.92
N ARG A 196 -17.22 -9.85 -7.23
CA ARG A 196 -16.56 -8.89 -6.33
C ARG A 196 -15.70 -9.59 -5.29
N ARG A 197 -16.20 -10.65 -4.66
CA ARG A 197 -15.45 -11.39 -3.62
C ARG A 197 -14.16 -12.01 -4.13
N ILE A 198 -14.23 -12.64 -5.30
CA ILE A 198 -13.06 -13.23 -5.96
C ILE A 198 -12.04 -12.16 -6.24
N MET A 199 -12.49 -11.05 -6.85
CA MET A 199 -11.59 -10.00 -7.25
C MET A 199 -10.98 -9.26 -6.08
N SER A 200 -11.76 -9.00 -5.04
CA SER A 200 -11.27 -8.43 -3.79
C SER A 200 -10.25 -9.33 -3.10
N ALA A 201 -10.31 -10.66 -3.27
CA ALA A 201 -9.36 -11.57 -2.65
C ALA A 201 -7.95 -11.40 -3.23
N TYR A 202 -7.78 -11.53 -4.55
CA TYR A 202 -6.45 -11.37 -5.16
C TYR A 202 -6.02 -9.90 -5.21
N LEU A 203 -6.95 -8.94 -5.33
CA LEU A 203 -6.57 -7.52 -5.29
C LEU A 203 -6.11 -7.13 -3.87
N GLY A 204 -6.78 -7.63 -2.82
CA GLY A 204 -6.33 -7.48 -1.44
C GLY A 204 -4.92 -8.03 -1.22
N LEU A 205 -4.61 -9.19 -1.78
CA LEU A 205 -3.24 -9.71 -1.80
C LEU A 205 -2.28 -8.83 -2.60
N ALA A 206 -2.66 -8.38 -3.79
CA ALA A 206 -1.80 -7.52 -4.61
C ALA A 206 -1.43 -6.21 -3.89
N TYR A 207 -2.34 -5.64 -3.11
CA TYR A 207 -2.11 -4.43 -2.32
C TYR A 207 -1.08 -4.59 -1.20
N THR A 208 -0.71 -5.82 -0.78
CA THR A 208 0.42 -5.99 0.17
C THR A 208 1.74 -5.50 -0.42
N ALA A 209 1.80 -5.27 -1.74
CA ALA A 209 2.92 -4.61 -2.41
C ALA A 209 3.21 -3.20 -1.86
N GLU A 210 2.23 -2.53 -1.25
CA GLU A 210 2.43 -1.22 -0.63
C GLU A 210 3.42 -1.26 0.54
N LEU A 211 3.66 -2.42 1.16
CA LEU A 211 4.70 -2.58 2.18
C LEU A 211 6.07 -2.19 1.66
N SER A 212 6.38 -2.55 0.41
CA SER A 212 7.64 -2.15 -0.22
C SER A 212 7.68 -0.65 -0.58
N THR A 213 6.51 -0.03 -0.81
CA THR A 213 6.40 1.42 -1.06
C THR A 213 6.79 2.20 0.20
N ILE A 214 6.47 1.71 1.41
CA ILE A 214 6.89 2.32 2.68
C ILE A 214 8.41 2.50 2.71
N PHE A 215 9.17 1.42 2.54
CA PHE A 215 10.65 1.47 2.57
C PHE A 215 11.23 2.28 1.39
N LEU A 216 10.53 2.29 0.25
CA LEU A 216 10.90 3.12 -0.89
C LEU A 216 10.79 4.61 -0.54
N ARG A 217 9.71 5.05 0.11
CA ARG A 217 9.52 6.45 0.53
C ARG A 217 10.50 6.83 1.63
N LEU A 218 10.70 5.96 2.61
CA LEU A 218 11.72 6.16 3.64
C LEU A 218 13.13 6.34 3.06
N SER A 219 13.48 5.61 1.99
CA SER A 219 14.79 5.77 1.32
C SER A 219 15.01 7.17 0.70
N ARG A 220 13.92 7.89 0.41
CA ARG A 220 13.98 9.27 -0.10
C ARG A 220 13.88 10.31 1.01
N LEU A 221 13.15 10.00 2.08
CA LEU A 221 12.96 10.89 3.22
C LEU A 221 14.21 10.93 4.13
N LEU A 222 14.85 9.79 4.39
CA LEU A 222 16.01 9.68 5.27
C LEU A 222 17.16 10.64 4.89
N PRO A 223 17.59 10.75 3.61
CA PRO A 223 18.61 11.72 3.21
C PRO A 223 18.19 13.19 3.41
N ARG A 224 16.88 13.50 3.33
CA ARG A 224 16.37 14.85 3.58
C ARG A 224 16.38 15.16 5.08
N LEU A 225 15.99 14.19 5.91
CA LEU A 225 16.08 14.31 7.38
C LEU A 225 17.52 14.48 7.84
N ARG A 226 18.48 13.73 7.25
CA ARG A 226 19.92 13.89 7.51
C ARG A 226 20.38 15.33 7.33
N ARG A 227 20.00 15.95 6.21
CA ARG A 227 20.40 17.33 5.90
C ARG A 227 19.77 18.35 6.83
N ARG A 228 18.53 18.15 7.27
CA ARG A 228 17.82 19.10 8.15
C ARG A 228 18.20 18.99 9.61
N ALA A 229 18.26 17.78 10.16
CA ALA A 229 18.36 17.56 11.60
C ALA A 229 19.79 17.43 12.14
N ARG A 230 20.82 17.52 11.27
CA ARG A 230 22.25 17.34 11.62
C ARG A 230 22.53 16.11 12.49
N LEU A 231 21.69 15.07 12.36
CA LEU A 231 21.76 13.85 13.15
C LEU A 231 23.08 13.12 12.90
N ASP A 232 23.55 12.37 13.90
CA ASP A 232 24.75 11.55 13.83
C ASP A 232 24.75 10.70 12.55
N GLY A 233 25.82 10.87 11.76
CA GLY A 233 26.01 10.16 10.52
C GLY A 233 26.06 8.65 10.69
N ALA A 234 26.48 8.13 11.84
CA ALA A 234 26.55 6.68 12.08
C ALA A 234 25.15 6.05 12.16
N LEU A 235 24.26 6.59 13.00
CA LEU A 235 22.89 6.10 13.15
C LEU A 235 22.11 6.17 11.83
N LEU A 236 22.23 7.29 11.11
CA LEU A 236 21.52 7.46 9.84
C LEU A 236 22.05 6.55 8.73
N ARG A 237 23.36 6.30 8.66
CA ARG A 237 23.92 5.30 7.73
C ARG A 237 23.42 3.90 8.06
N TRP A 238 23.31 3.57 9.35
CA TRP A 238 22.75 2.30 9.79
C TRP A 238 21.28 2.18 9.39
N LEU A 239 20.44 3.20 9.67
CA LEU A 239 19.03 3.23 9.28
C LEU A 239 18.85 3.13 7.76
N ASP A 240 19.64 3.85 6.97
CA ASP A 240 19.59 3.76 5.51
C ASP A 240 19.96 2.36 5.01
N CYS A 241 20.98 1.73 5.61
CA CYS A 241 21.37 0.35 5.31
C CYS A 241 20.24 -0.64 5.62
N GLN A 242 19.61 -0.54 6.80
CA GLN A 242 18.50 -1.41 7.18
C GLN A 242 17.28 -1.17 6.29
N ASN A 243 16.93 0.09 6.03
CA ASN A 243 15.83 0.46 5.15
C ASN A 243 16.04 -0.11 3.74
N ARG A 244 17.26 -0.06 3.22
CA ARG A 244 17.59 -0.65 1.91
C ARG A 244 17.43 -2.17 1.90
N ARG A 245 17.88 -2.87 2.95
CA ARG A 245 17.70 -4.32 3.07
C ARG A 245 16.21 -4.68 3.14
N ALA A 246 15.45 -3.97 3.96
CA ALA A 246 14.01 -4.13 4.09
C ALA A 246 13.27 -3.83 2.76
N LEU A 247 13.66 -2.77 2.05
CA LEU A 247 13.14 -2.44 0.73
C LEU A 247 13.36 -3.61 -0.24
N LEU A 248 14.59 -4.11 -0.38
CA LEU A 248 14.87 -5.21 -1.30
C LEU A 248 14.09 -6.48 -0.94
N ALA A 249 14.07 -6.85 0.34
CA ALA A 249 13.36 -8.03 0.82
C ALA A 249 11.85 -7.93 0.56
N THR A 250 11.22 -6.83 0.99
CA THR A 250 9.79 -6.60 0.78
C THR A 250 9.42 -6.45 -0.69
N PHE A 251 10.30 -5.88 -1.52
CA PHE A 251 10.07 -5.79 -2.97
C PHE A 251 10.06 -7.19 -3.61
N VAL A 252 11.01 -8.06 -3.27
CA VAL A 252 11.01 -9.45 -3.77
C VAL A 252 9.74 -10.17 -3.35
N VAL A 253 9.42 -10.17 -2.05
CA VAL A 253 8.27 -10.91 -1.51
C VAL A 253 6.95 -10.38 -2.07
N PHE A 254 6.67 -9.09 -1.90
CA PHE A 254 5.34 -8.54 -2.16
C PHE A 254 5.11 -8.06 -3.59
N ARG A 255 6.16 -7.90 -4.41
CA ARG A 255 6.03 -7.53 -5.83
C ARG A 255 6.45 -8.63 -6.78
N LEU A 256 7.56 -9.33 -6.54
CA LEU A 256 8.05 -10.35 -7.49
C LEU A 256 7.43 -11.73 -7.26
N VAL A 257 7.23 -12.15 -6.01
CA VAL A 257 6.61 -13.45 -5.71
C VAL A 257 5.09 -13.35 -5.70
N ASN A 258 4.55 -12.31 -5.06
CA ASN A 258 3.11 -12.14 -4.89
C ASN A 258 2.34 -11.88 -6.20
N PHE A 259 2.90 -11.15 -7.16
CA PHE A 259 2.20 -10.86 -8.42
C PHE A 259 1.95 -12.12 -9.28
N PRO A 260 2.92 -13.03 -9.46
CA PRO A 260 2.67 -14.33 -10.06
C PRO A 260 1.58 -15.14 -9.34
N ILE A 261 1.53 -15.11 -8.00
CA ILE A 261 0.47 -15.77 -7.23
C ILE A 261 -0.89 -15.14 -7.57
N CYS A 262 -0.99 -13.81 -7.58
CA CYS A 262 -2.21 -13.10 -7.98
C CYS A 262 -2.61 -13.41 -9.44
N GLY A 263 -1.64 -13.46 -10.36
CA GLY A 263 -1.86 -13.87 -11.76
C GLY A 263 -2.40 -15.29 -11.88
N ARG A 264 -1.87 -16.23 -11.09
CA ARG A 264 -2.40 -17.60 -11.01
C ARG A 264 -3.84 -17.62 -10.49
N LEU A 265 -4.16 -16.81 -9.47
CA LEU A 265 -5.53 -16.70 -8.95
C LEU A 265 -6.49 -16.14 -10.00
N ILE A 266 -6.10 -15.10 -10.75
CA ILE A 266 -6.90 -14.58 -11.87
C ILE A 266 -7.14 -15.69 -12.92
N ALA A 267 -6.09 -16.42 -13.30
CA ALA A 267 -6.19 -17.49 -14.29
C ALA A 267 -7.10 -18.64 -13.82
N ARG A 268 -7.01 -19.06 -12.55
CA ARG A 268 -7.89 -20.09 -11.97
C ARG A 268 -9.35 -19.64 -11.91
N ASN A 269 -9.59 -18.39 -11.60
CA ASN A 269 -10.94 -17.82 -11.46
C ASN A 269 -11.57 -17.36 -12.79
N ARG A 270 -10.88 -17.51 -13.93
CA ARG A 270 -11.31 -16.96 -15.23
C ARG A 270 -12.70 -17.42 -15.69
N ALA A 271 -13.15 -18.60 -15.26
CA ALA A 271 -14.47 -19.13 -15.61
C ALA A 271 -15.61 -18.45 -14.84
N GLU A 272 -15.31 -17.76 -13.74
CA GLU A 272 -16.31 -17.05 -12.91
C GLU A 272 -16.32 -15.53 -13.18
N LEU A 273 -15.45 -15.04 -14.06
CA LEU A 273 -15.27 -13.62 -14.33
C LEU A 273 -15.61 -13.30 -15.80
N PRO A 274 -16.14 -12.10 -16.10
CA PRO A 274 -16.35 -11.67 -17.48
C PRO A 274 -15.02 -11.67 -18.25
N ARG A 275 -15.05 -12.12 -19.51
CA ARG A 275 -13.83 -12.22 -20.36
C ARG A 275 -13.08 -10.89 -20.47
N ALA A 276 -13.81 -9.78 -20.55
CA ALA A 276 -13.21 -8.43 -20.58
C ALA A 276 -12.43 -8.13 -19.29
N VAL A 277 -12.99 -8.45 -18.12
CA VAL A 277 -12.34 -8.26 -16.81
C VAL A 277 -11.08 -9.12 -16.70
N VAL A 278 -11.15 -10.39 -17.11
CA VAL A 278 -9.98 -11.30 -17.11
C VAL A 278 -8.86 -10.74 -18.00
N ARG A 279 -9.19 -10.27 -19.21
CA ARG A 279 -8.21 -9.67 -20.12
C ARG A 279 -7.57 -8.42 -19.51
N THR A 280 -8.38 -7.49 -18.99
CA THR A 280 -7.88 -6.28 -18.34
C THR A 280 -6.93 -6.63 -17.20
N HIS A 281 -7.35 -7.50 -16.27
CA HIS A 281 -6.51 -7.86 -15.13
C HIS A 281 -5.25 -8.63 -15.53
N ALA A 282 -5.32 -9.55 -16.49
CA ALA A 282 -4.14 -10.26 -16.97
C ALA A 282 -3.12 -9.30 -17.62
N SER A 283 -3.60 -8.38 -18.48
CA SER A 283 -2.74 -7.39 -19.13
C SER A 283 -2.08 -6.45 -18.12
N PHE A 284 -2.87 -5.88 -17.20
CA PHE A 284 -2.34 -4.93 -16.22
C PHE A 284 -1.53 -5.61 -15.11
N ALA A 285 -1.81 -6.86 -14.74
CA ALA A 285 -0.95 -7.63 -13.84
C ALA A 285 0.41 -7.93 -14.48
N THR A 286 0.43 -8.27 -15.77
CA THR A 286 1.66 -8.46 -16.54
C THR A 286 2.47 -7.17 -16.62
N LEU A 287 1.82 -6.06 -16.99
CA LEU A 287 2.45 -4.74 -17.03
C LEU A 287 3.02 -4.36 -15.67
N ALA A 288 2.25 -4.56 -14.59
CA ALA A 288 2.71 -4.28 -13.23
C ALA A 288 3.93 -5.13 -12.86
N TYR A 289 3.93 -6.42 -13.21
CA TYR A 289 5.07 -7.30 -12.96
C TYR A 289 6.33 -6.82 -13.71
N VAL A 290 6.21 -6.47 -15.00
CA VAL A 290 7.33 -5.92 -15.79
C VAL A 290 7.86 -4.63 -15.17
N LEU A 291 6.98 -3.70 -14.78
CA LEU A 291 7.36 -2.47 -14.10
C LEU A 291 8.09 -2.75 -12.79
N ASN A 292 7.60 -3.70 -12.00
CA ASN A 292 8.22 -4.12 -10.74
C ASN A 292 9.61 -4.73 -10.96
N VAL A 293 9.78 -5.63 -11.94
CA VAL A 293 11.09 -6.20 -12.29
C VAL A 293 12.07 -5.09 -12.69
N GLY A 294 11.64 -4.16 -13.56
CA GLY A 294 12.47 -3.02 -13.98
C GLY A 294 12.85 -2.09 -12.81
N TRP A 295 11.97 -1.87 -11.85
CA TRP A 295 12.29 -1.15 -10.61
C TRP A 295 13.25 -1.92 -9.72
N PHE A 296 13.04 -3.21 -9.53
CA PHE A 296 13.90 -4.04 -8.70
C PHE A 296 15.35 -4.06 -9.22
N VAL A 297 15.54 -4.26 -10.52
CA VAL A 297 16.88 -4.22 -11.14
C VAL A 297 17.55 -2.88 -10.91
N ARG A 298 16.82 -1.76 -11.03
CA ARG A 298 17.34 -0.42 -10.73
C ARG A 298 17.73 -0.26 -9.26
N LEU A 299 16.90 -0.75 -8.33
CA LEU A 299 17.18 -0.68 -6.88
C LEU A 299 18.40 -1.53 -6.50
N ALA A 300 18.54 -2.72 -7.09
CA ALA A 300 19.66 -3.62 -6.86
C ALA A 300 20.99 -3.04 -7.38
N ARG A 301 20.98 -2.41 -8.57
CA ARG A 301 22.17 -1.82 -9.20
C ARG A 301 22.70 -0.55 -8.54
N ARG A 302 21.89 0.18 -7.76
CA ARG A 302 22.31 1.40 -7.02
C ARG A 302 23.37 1.16 -5.93
N ARG A 303 24.11 0.04 -5.93
CA ARG A 303 25.12 -0.29 -4.91
C ARG A 303 26.48 0.41 -5.12
N GLY A 304 26.73 1.04 -6.28
CA GLY A 304 28.08 1.53 -6.62
C GLY A 304 28.36 3.03 -6.49
N SER A 305 27.36 3.91 -6.46
CA SER A 305 27.60 5.34 -6.76
C SER A 305 27.64 6.29 -5.54
N GLN A 306 27.50 5.78 -4.31
CA GLN A 306 27.39 6.64 -3.10
C GLN A 306 28.49 6.43 -2.06
N SER A 307 29.47 5.57 -2.33
CA SER A 307 30.60 5.28 -1.43
C SER A 307 31.92 5.90 -1.87
N ALA A 308 31.90 6.85 -2.82
CA ALA A 308 33.09 7.50 -3.39
C ALA A 308 33.10 9.03 -3.21
N GLY A 309 32.40 9.56 -2.20
CA GLY A 309 32.36 11.00 -1.90
C GLY A 309 32.41 11.27 -0.41
#